data_AF-U6DLC5-F1
#
_entry.id   AF-U6DLC5-F1
#
_cell.length_a   1.000
_cell.length_b   1.000
_cell.length_c   1.000
_cell.angle_alpha   90.00
_cell.angle_beta   90.00
_cell.angle_gamma   90.00
#
_symmetry.space_group_name_H-M   'P 1'
#
loop_
_entity.id
_entity.type
_entity.pdbx_description
1 polymer ?
#
loop_
_entity_poly.entity_id
_entity_poly.type
_entity_poly.pdbx_seq_one_letter_code
_entity_poly.pdbx_strand_id
1 'polypeptide(L)'
;EEEEEAEDEAPKPDHFVQDPAVLREKAEARRMAFLARKGYRHDSSTAVAGSPRGHGQTRETTQERRKKEANKATRANHNRRTMADRKRSKGMIPS
;
A
#
# COMPACT_ATOMS: atom_id res chain seq x y z
N GLU A 1 15.05 -20.77 -19.00
CA GLU A 1 14.03 -21.58 -18.30
C GLU A 1 13.13 -20.67 -17.43
N GLU A 2 12.59 -19.60 -18.02
CA GLU A 2 11.77 -18.60 -17.30
C GLU A 2 10.51 -18.22 -18.11
N GLU A 3 10.24 -18.97 -19.21
CA GLU A 3 9.14 -18.70 -20.17
C GLU A 3 7.96 -19.67 -20.04
N GLU A 4 8.04 -20.72 -19.20
CA GLU A 4 7.03 -21.80 -19.18
C GLU A 4 5.87 -21.58 -18.16
N GLU A 5 5.88 -20.51 -17.36
CA GLU A 5 4.88 -20.33 -16.29
C GLU A 5 3.72 -19.37 -16.66
N ALA A 6 3.71 -18.83 -17.88
CA ALA A 6 2.73 -17.83 -18.31
C ALA A 6 1.62 -18.35 -19.24
N GLU A 7 1.70 -19.59 -19.72
CA GLU A 7 0.73 -20.12 -20.70
C GLU A 7 -0.50 -20.82 -20.09
N ASP A 8 -0.49 -21.20 -18.81
CA ASP A 8 -1.64 -21.83 -18.16
C ASP A 8 -2.46 -20.81 -17.34
N GLU A 9 -3.43 -20.15 -17.99
CA GLU A 9 -4.81 -20.04 -17.51
C GLU A 9 -5.58 -18.99 -18.32
N ALA A 10 -5.87 -19.28 -19.59
CA ALA A 10 -7.16 -18.83 -20.11
C ALA A 10 -8.24 -19.59 -19.32
N PRO A 11 -9.31 -18.93 -18.83
CA PRO A 11 -10.39 -19.64 -18.14
C PRO A 11 -10.98 -20.65 -19.12
N LYS A 12 -10.69 -21.94 -18.88
CA LYS A 12 -11.23 -23.03 -19.68
C LYS A 12 -12.77 -22.95 -19.58
N PRO A 13 -13.49 -22.90 -20.70
CA PRO A 13 -14.93 -22.61 -20.72
C PRO A 13 -15.76 -23.62 -19.90
N ASP A 14 -15.21 -24.82 -19.66
CA ASP A 14 -15.88 -25.91 -18.96
C ASP A 14 -15.50 -26.05 -17.48
N HIS A 15 -14.68 -25.13 -16.93
CA HIS A 15 -14.44 -25.10 -15.49
C HIS A 15 -15.65 -24.50 -14.78
N PHE A 16 -16.39 -25.32 -14.04
CA PHE A 16 -17.34 -24.87 -13.01
C PHE A 16 -16.64 -23.88 -12.06
N VAL A 17 -17.40 -22.97 -11.43
CA VAL A 17 -16.86 -21.91 -10.56
C VAL A 17 -15.74 -22.46 -9.68
N GLN A 18 -14.50 -21.99 -9.93
CA GLN A 18 -13.31 -22.46 -9.23
C GLN A 18 -13.51 -22.30 -7.71
N ASP A 19 -12.91 -23.21 -6.93
CA ASP A 19 -12.95 -23.11 -5.47
C ASP A 19 -12.51 -21.70 -5.03
N PRO A 20 -13.32 -20.97 -4.25
CA PRO A 20 -12.98 -19.62 -3.81
C PRO A 20 -11.69 -19.56 -2.99
N ALA A 21 -11.23 -20.65 -2.37
CA ALA A 21 -9.92 -20.70 -1.72
C ALA A 21 -8.77 -20.52 -2.72
N VAL A 22 -8.83 -21.23 -3.85
CA VAL A 22 -7.83 -21.16 -4.93
C VAL A 22 -7.81 -19.77 -5.57
N LEU A 23 -8.97 -19.17 -5.77
CA LEU A 23 -9.07 -17.80 -6.29
C LEU A 23 -8.46 -16.77 -5.34
N ARG A 24 -8.66 -16.92 -4.03
CA ARG A 24 -8.05 -16.04 -3.02
C ARG A 24 -6.54 -16.20 -2.99
N GLU A 25 -6.03 -17.43 -2.99
CA GLU A 25 -4.60 -17.72 -3.01
C GLU A 25 -3.92 -17.09 -4.25
N LYS A 26 -4.50 -17.29 -5.44
CA LYS A 26 -3.98 -16.70 -6.68
C LYS A 26 -4.02 -15.17 -6.65
N ALA A 27 -5.08 -14.58 -6.08
CA ALA A 27 -5.19 -13.13 -5.92
C ALA A 27 -4.15 -12.58 -4.94
N GLU A 28 -3.90 -13.28 -3.83
CA GLU A 28 -2.87 -12.91 -2.84
C GLU A 28 -1.46 -13.04 -3.43
N ALA A 29 -1.17 -14.10 -4.19
CA ALA A 29 0.10 -14.27 -4.90
C ALA A 29 0.36 -13.11 -5.89
N ARG A 30 -0.64 -12.76 -6.71
CA ARG A 30 -0.55 -11.60 -7.62
C ARG A 30 -0.33 -10.30 -6.86
N ARG A 31 -1.05 -10.11 -5.74
CA ARG A 31 -0.89 -8.93 -4.88
C ARG A 31 0.54 -8.87 -4.33
N MET A 32 1.08 -9.96 -3.80
CA MET A 32 2.44 -10.01 -3.25
C MET A 32 3.49 -9.73 -4.33
N ALA A 33 3.36 -10.33 -5.53
CA ALA A 33 4.26 -10.07 -6.65
C ALA A 33 4.22 -8.60 -7.11
N PHE A 34 3.03 -8.01 -7.20
CA PHE A 34 2.89 -6.59 -7.53
C PHE A 34 3.54 -5.68 -6.48
N LEU A 35 3.34 -5.98 -5.19
CA LEU A 35 3.97 -5.22 -4.10
C LEU A 35 5.49 -5.35 -4.15
N ALA A 36 6.01 -6.55 -4.42
CA ALA A 36 7.45 -6.77 -4.57
C ALA A 36 8.04 -5.97 -5.74
N ARG A 37 7.41 -6.03 -6.92
CA ARG A 37 7.84 -5.26 -8.11
C ARG A 37 7.76 -3.75 -7.90
N LYS A 38 6.73 -3.29 -7.17
CA LYS A 38 6.56 -1.86 -6.83
C LYS A 38 7.56 -1.38 -5.77
N GLY A 39 8.38 -2.27 -5.20
CA GLY A 39 9.27 -1.96 -4.08
C GLY A 39 8.49 -1.61 -2.81
N TYR A 40 7.22 -2.02 -2.73
CA TYR A 40 6.42 -1.81 -1.54
C TYR A 40 6.93 -2.71 -0.43
N ARG A 41 7.64 -2.10 0.53
CA ARG A 41 7.97 -2.76 1.79
C ARG A 41 6.81 -2.59 2.74
N HIS A 42 6.39 -3.68 3.37
CA HIS A 42 5.43 -3.62 4.46
C HIS A 42 5.97 -2.62 5.48
N ASP A 43 5.26 -1.51 5.73
CA ASP A 43 5.66 -0.57 6.76
C ASP A 43 5.71 -1.35 8.07
N SER A 44 6.82 -1.24 8.78
CA SER A 44 7.07 -1.84 10.10
C SER A 44 6.23 -1.09 11.13
N SER A 45 4.90 -1.16 10.99
CA SER A 45 3.93 -0.49 11.86
C SER A 45 4.11 -0.87 13.34
N THR A 46 4.69 -2.04 13.60
CA THR A 46 5.04 -2.53 14.93
C THR A 46 6.19 -1.76 15.58
N ALA A 47 7.14 -1.25 14.79
CA ALA A 47 8.29 -0.50 15.29
C ALA A 47 7.90 0.90 15.80
N VAL A 48 6.76 1.46 15.38
CA VAL A 48 6.30 2.78 15.85
C VAL A 48 5.85 2.76 17.31
N ALA A 49 5.30 1.62 17.78
CA ALA A 49 4.76 1.47 19.13
C ALA A 49 5.83 1.58 20.22
N GLY A 50 7.07 1.22 19.91
CA GLY A 50 8.17 1.30 20.87
C GLY A 50 8.30 0.09 21.78
N SER A 51 9.34 0.14 22.60
CA SER A 51 9.58 -0.82 23.67
C SER A 51 8.77 -0.42 24.91
N PRO A 52 8.47 -1.37 25.81
CA PRO A 52 7.80 -1.06 27.07
C PRO A 52 8.58 -0.02 27.89
N ARG A 53 7.85 0.71 28.73
CA ARG A 53 8.40 1.82 29.53
C ARG A 53 9.63 1.37 30.33
N GLY A 54 10.70 2.16 30.31
CA GLY A 54 11.94 1.89 31.04
C GLY A 54 13.03 1.16 30.24
N HIS A 55 12.74 0.65 29.04
CA HIS A 55 13.72 -0.12 28.24
C HIS A 55 14.46 0.71 27.17
N GLY A 56 14.27 2.03 27.16
CA GLY A 56 14.76 2.88 26.07
C GLY A 56 14.07 2.57 24.74
N GLN A 57 14.27 3.42 23.74
CA GLN A 57 13.65 3.26 22.42
C GLN A 57 14.70 2.85 21.40
N THR A 58 14.40 1.87 20.55
CA THR A 58 15.34 1.46 19.50
C THR A 58 15.46 2.54 18.42
N ARG A 59 16.60 2.51 17.71
CA ARG A 59 16.87 3.42 16.61
C ARG A 59 15.82 3.31 15.49
N GLU A 60 15.28 2.12 15.22
CA GLU A 60 14.20 1.98 14.23
C GLU A 60 12.94 2.74 14.67
N THR A 61 12.56 2.64 15.95
CA THR A 61 11.32 3.28 16.46
C THR A 61 11.35 4.79 16.31
N THR A 62 12.52 5.41 16.53
CA THR A 62 12.71 6.86 16.38
C THR A 62 12.68 7.30 14.92
N GLN A 63 13.28 6.52 14.01
CA GLN A 63 13.27 6.81 12.58
C GLN A 63 11.85 6.69 12.00
N GLU A 64 11.12 5.63 12.35
CA GLU A 64 9.75 5.43 11.89
C GLU A 64 8.81 6.52 12.41
N ARG A 65 8.99 6.97 13.66
CA ARG A 65 8.23 8.10 14.21
C ARG A 65 8.51 9.40 13.44
N ARG A 66 9.78 9.72 13.18
CA ARG A 66 10.18 10.87 12.37
C ARG A 66 9.60 10.81 10.96
N LYS A 67 9.67 9.65 10.29
CA LYS A 67 9.10 9.41 8.96
C LYS A 67 7.58 9.62 8.96
N LYS A 68 6.88 9.12 9.98
CA LYS A 68 5.43 9.28 10.14
C LYS A 68 5.04 10.74 10.35
N GLU A 69 5.76 11.46 11.19
CA GLU A 69 5.54 12.89 11.43
C GLU A 69 5.80 13.74 10.19
N ALA A 70 6.88 13.48 9.45
CA ALA A 70 7.21 14.18 8.21
C ALA A 70 6.15 13.95 7.11
N ASN A 71 5.66 12.71 6.97
CA ASN A 71 4.69 12.35 5.94
C ASN A 71 3.22 12.51 6.38
N LYS A 72 2.96 13.01 7.59
CA LYS A 72 1.59 13.18 8.11
C LYS A 72 0.72 14.04 7.18
N ALA A 73 1.32 15.04 6.54
CA ALA A 73 0.63 15.93 5.62
C ALA A 73 0.38 15.27 4.24
N THR A 74 1.28 14.40 3.79
CA THR A 74 1.23 13.77 2.46
C THR A 74 -0.01 12.89 2.28
N ARG A 75 -0.39 12.11 3.30
CA ARG A 75 -1.60 11.26 3.25
C ARG A 75 -2.86 11.98 3.75
N ALA A 76 -2.80 12.71 4.86
CA ALA A 76 -4.01 13.21 5.53
C ALA A 76 -4.53 14.56 4.98
N ASN A 77 -3.66 15.42 4.42
CA ASN A 77 -4.06 16.76 3.97
C ASN A 77 -4.29 16.88 2.46
N HIS A 78 -4.12 15.80 1.70
CA HIS A 78 -4.12 15.91 0.24
C HIS A 78 -5.46 16.40 -0.32
N ASN A 79 -6.58 15.97 0.27
CA ASN A 79 -7.93 16.42 -0.11
C ASN A 79 -8.16 17.91 0.09
N ARG A 80 -7.55 18.56 1.09
CA ARG A 80 -7.72 20.02 1.25
C ARG A 80 -7.03 20.78 0.13
N ARG A 81 -5.79 20.42 -0.20
CA ARG A 81 -5.01 21.12 -1.23
C ARG A 81 -5.61 20.88 -2.62
N THR A 82 -5.89 19.63 -2.97
CA THR A 82 -6.45 19.28 -4.28
C THR A 82 -7.84 19.90 -4.49
N MET A 83 -8.69 19.95 -3.45
CA MET A 83 -9.98 20.61 -3.55
C MET A 83 -9.87 22.13 -3.57
N ALA A 84 -8.90 22.73 -2.87
CA ALA A 84 -8.63 24.16 -2.95
C ALA A 84 -8.13 24.56 -4.35
N ASP A 85 -7.21 23.77 -4.93
CA ASP A 85 -6.70 23.97 -6.29
C ASP A 85 -7.83 23.83 -7.32
N ARG A 86 -8.69 22.81 -7.18
CA ARG A 86 -9.86 22.62 -8.04
C ARG A 86 -10.89 23.76 -7.92
N LYS A 87 -11.05 24.36 -6.73
CA LYS A 87 -11.91 25.54 -6.56
C LYS A 87 -11.32 26.77 -7.24
N ARG A 88 -10.00 26.97 -7.14
CA ARG A 88 -9.28 28.03 -7.85
C ARG A 88 -9.36 27.88 -9.37
N SER A 89 -9.12 26.67 -9.89
CA SER A 89 -9.14 26.42 -11.34
C SER A 89 -10.52 26.60 -11.97
N LYS A 90 -11.60 26.44 -11.18
CA LYS A 90 -12.99 26.64 -11.63
C LYS A 90 -13.53 28.05 -11.37
N GLY A 91 -12.68 29.00 -10.95
CA GLY A 91 -13.08 30.39 -10.73
C GLY A 91 -14.02 30.60 -9.53
N MET A 92 -14.08 29.65 -8.59
CA MET A 92 -14.96 29.74 -7.40
C MET A 92 -14.39 30.58 -6.25
N ILE A 93 -13.21 31.21 -6.41
CA ILE A 93 -12.63 32.10 -5.41
C ILE A 93 -12.72 33.53 -5.93
N PRO A 94 -13.64 34.36 -5.39
CA PRO A 94 -13.67 35.78 -5.72
C PRO A 94 -12.41 36.47 -5.20
N SER A 95 -11.82 37.32 -6.04
CA SER A 95 -10.66 38.17 -5.76
C SER A 95 -10.96 39.26 -4.75
#